data_AF-A0A183KSH7-F1
#
_entry.id   AF-A0A183KSH7-F1
#
_cell.length_a   1.000
_cell.length_b   1.000
_cell.length_c   1.000
_cell.angle_alpha   90.00
_cell.angle_beta   90.00
_cell.angle_gamma   90.00
#
_symmetry.space_group_name_H-M   'P 1'
#
loop_
_entity.id
_entity.type
_entity.pdbx_description
1 polymer ?
#
loop_
_entity_poly.entity_id
_entity_poly.type
_entity_poly.pdbx_seq_one_letter_code
_entity_poly.pdbx_strand_id
1 'polypeptide(L)' 'MPLLTTRTTIYLGTWNVRTMWDTGRASQIAAEMRRYNLEVLGIIETHWTKVGQQRIASGEFLLYSGHEEEMPHIHEELH' A
#
# COMPACT_ATOMS: atom_id res chain seq x y z
N MET A 1 18.08 -23.72 27.27
CA MET A 1 17.04 -23.22 26.35
C MET A 1 17.58 -21.96 25.68
N PRO A 2 17.75 -21.91 24.35
CA PRO A 2 18.20 -20.68 23.72
C PRO A 2 17.02 -19.71 23.57
N LEU A 3 17.20 -18.52 24.14
CA LEU A 3 16.33 -17.36 24.07
C LEU A 3 16.59 -16.63 22.75
N LEU A 4 15.51 -16.38 21.98
CA LEU A 4 15.44 -15.43 20.86
C LEU A 4 16.48 -15.62 19.73
N THR A 5 16.14 -16.44 18.73
CA THR A 5 16.86 -16.49 17.45
C THR A 5 16.29 -15.45 16.48
N THR A 6 16.73 -14.19 16.58
CA THR A 6 16.34 -13.10 15.68
C THR A 6 17.30 -12.99 14.48
N ARG A 7 17.31 -14.01 13.61
CA ARG A 7 18.01 -13.96 12.31
C ARG A 7 17.05 -14.00 11.12
N THR A 8 15.85 -13.46 11.26
CA THR A 8 14.96 -13.25 10.11
C THR A 8 15.41 -11.99 9.38
N THR A 9 16.05 -12.16 8.22
CA THR A 9 16.38 -11.05 7.32
C THR A 9 15.13 -10.70 6.54
N ILE A 10 14.55 -9.51 6.79
CA ILE A 10 13.37 -9.01 6.07
C ILE A 10 13.84 -8.04 4.98
N TYR A 11 13.47 -8.29 3.73
CA TYR A 11 13.76 -7.39 2.62
C TYR A 11 12.63 -6.39 2.40
N LEU A 12 12.97 -5.09 2.56
CA LEU A 12 12.06 -3.95 2.43
C LEU A 12 12.43 -3.12 1.19
N GLY A 13 11.42 -2.69 0.44
CA GLY A 13 11.59 -1.76 -0.69
C GLY A 13 10.59 -0.62 -0.66
N THR A 14 10.87 0.45 -1.39
CA THR A 14 9.92 1.57 -1.60
C THR A 14 9.74 1.82 -3.09
N TRP A 15 8.49 2.00 -3.53
CA TRP A 15 8.18 2.31 -4.93
C TRP A 15 7.12 3.42 -5.03
N ASN A 16 7.44 4.51 -5.70
CA ASN A 16 6.45 5.51 -6.12
C ASN A 16 5.69 4.97 -7.36
N VAL A 17 4.39 4.71 -7.20
CA VAL A 17 3.53 4.13 -8.27
C VAL A 17 2.69 5.20 -8.98
N ARG A 18 2.72 6.46 -8.51
CA ARG A 18 2.12 7.68 -9.10
C ARG A 18 0.62 7.63 -9.43
N THR A 19 -0.06 6.49 -9.31
CA THR A 19 -1.53 6.28 -9.38
C THR A 19 -1.85 4.78 -9.35
N MET A 20 -2.32 4.25 -8.23
CA MET A 20 -2.81 2.86 -8.15
C MET A 20 -4.34 2.80 -8.34
N TRP A 21 -4.85 3.20 -9.52
CA TRP A 21 -6.29 3.12 -9.82
C TRP A 21 -6.68 1.89 -10.64
N ASP A 22 -5.71 1.20 -11.25
CA ASP A 22 -5.96 0.05 -12.10
C ASP A 22 -5.70 -1.27 -11.35
N THR A 23 -6.70 -2.14 -11.28
CA THR A 23 -6.61 -3.52 -10.81
C THR A 23 -5.47 -4.32 -11.46
N GLY A 24 -5.05 -3.96 -12.69
CA GLY A 24 -3.90 -4.56 -13.36
C GLY A 24 -2.54 -4.25 -12.72
N ARG A 25 -2.40 -3.10 -12.03
CA ARG A 25 -1.14 -2.66 -11.40
C ARG A 25 -0.79 -3.45 -10.14
N ALA A 26 -1.78 -3.92 -9.39
CA ALA A 26 -1.55 -4.76 -8.21
C ALA A 26 -0.82 -6.07 -8.55
N SER A 27 -1.16 -6.67 -9.70
CA SER A 27 -0.48 -7.89 -10.18
C SER A 27 0.96 -7.63 -10.62
N GLN A 28 1.24 -6.45 -11.21
CA GLN A 28 2.60 -6.04 -11.56
C GLN A 28 3.47 -5.81 -10.32
N ILE A 29 2.90 -5.20 -9.28
CA ILE A 29 3.58 -4.99 -8.00
C ILE A 29 3.95 -6.32 -7.36
N ALA A 30 3.02 -7.29 -7.34
CA ALA A 30 3.31 -8.63 -6.83
C ALA A 30 4.45 -9.32 -7.60
N ALA A 31 4.47 -9.18 -8.93
CA ALA A 31 5.54 -9.72 -9.75
C ALA A 31 6.90 -9.09 -9.42
N GLU A 32 6.96 -7.77 -9.19
CA GLU A 32 8.20 -7.08 -8.86
C GLU A 32 8.70 -7.40 -7.44
N MET A 33 7.79 -7.53 -6.47
CA MET A 33 8.14 -8.01 -5.12
C MET A 33 8.79 -9.40 -5.18
N ARG A 34 8.25 -10.31 -5.98
CA ARG A 34 8.83 -11.64 -6.21
C ARG A 34 10.19 -11.56 -6.90
N ARG A 35 10.33 -10.69 -7.90
CA ARG A 35 11.58 -10.50 -8.65
C ARG A 35 12.74 -10.03 -7.75
N TYR A 36 12.46 -9.11 -6.83
CA TYR A 36 13.44 -8.58 -5.89
C TYR A 36 13.49 -9.31 -4.55
N ASN A 37 12.72 -10.38 -4.39
CA ASN A 37 12.61 -11.14 -3.14
C ASN A 37 12.26 -10.23 -1.94
N LEU A 38 11.38 -9.25 -2.16
CA LEU A 38 10.91 -8.33 -1.12
C LEU A 38 9.76 -8.97 -0.34
N GLU A 39 9.84 -8.87 0.98
CA GLU A 39 8.76 -9.29 1.89
C GLU A 39 7.75 -8.16 2.11
N VAL A 40 8.23 -6.90 2.06
CA VAL A 40 7.40 -5.71 2.28
C VAL A 40 7.78 -4.63 1.27
N LEU A 41 6.77 -4.06 0.61
CA LEU A 41 6.94 -2.93 -0.30
C LEU A 41 6.10 -1.74 0.18
N GLY A 42 6.76 -0.63 0.51
CA GLY A 42 6.10 0.65 0.75
C GLY A 42 5.76 1.34 -0.57
N ILE A 43 4.48 1.60 -0.82
CA ILE A 43 4.04 2.31 -2.03
C ILE A 43 3.65 3.74 -1.65
N ILE A 44 4.19 4.71 -2.39
CA ILE A 44 3.88 6.13 -2.20
C ILE A 44 2.99 6.60 -3.35
N GLU A 45 2.00 7.42 -3.01
CA GLU A 45 1.11 8.16 -3.91
C GLU A 45 -0.08 7.38 -4.45
N THR A 46 -1.04 7.27 -3.56
CA THR A 46 -2.36 6.75 -3.83
C THR A 46 -3.32 7.63 -3.07
N HIS A 47 -4.16 8.37 -3.79
CA HIS A 47 -5.34 9.04 -3.26
C HIS A 47 -6.36 8.00 -2.74
N TRP A 48 -5.93 7.13 -1.82
CA TRP A 48 -6.83 6.24 -1.12
C TRP A 48 -7.56 7.09 -0.11
N THR A 49 -8.86 7.24 -0.27
CA THR A 49 -9.68 8.02 0.65
C THR A 49 -9.98 7.24 1.95
N LYS A 50 -9.39 6.06 2.17
CA LYS A 50 -9.73 5.17 3.28
C LYS A 50 -8.51 4.40 3.81
N VAL A 51 -8.68 3.82 4.98
CA VAL A 51 -7.82 2.76 5.51
C VAL A 51 -8.41 1.39 5.17
N GLY A 52 -7.57 0.46 4.73
CA GLY A 52 -8.05 -0.87 4.37
C GLY A 52 -6.94 -1.89 4.14
N GLN A 53 -7.37 -3.15 4.11
CA GLN A 53 -6.55 -4.29 3.75
C GLN A 53 -7.29 -5.12 2.71
N GLN A 54 -6.61 -5.48 1.63
CA GLN A 54 -7.14 -6.39 0.62
C GLN A 54 -6.12 -7.47 0.27
N ARG A 55 -6.58 -8.72 0.12
CA ARG A 55 -5.78 -9.78 -0.47
C ARG A 55 -5.85 -9.67 -1.99
N ILE A 56 -4.71 -9.47 -2.64
CA ILE A 56 -4.65 -9.45 -4.10
C ILE A 56 -4.68 -10.88 -4.65
N ALA A 57 -5.02 -11.05 -5.93
CA ALA A 57 -5.22 -12.37 -6.53
C ALA A 57 -4.00 -13.29 -6.42
N SER A 58 -2.80 -12.70 -6.34
CA SER A 58 -1.52 -13.38 -6.19
C SER A 58 -1.24 -13.86 -4.75
N GLY A 59 -2.08 -13.50 -3.77
CA GLY A 59 -2.05 -13.99 -2.39
C GLY A 59 -1.43 -13.03 -1.38
N GLU A 60 -0.68 -12.01 -1.84
CA GLU A 60 -0.09 -10.98 -0.98
C GLU A 60 -1.18 -10.05 -0.40
N PHE A 61 -0.86 -9.37 0.70
CA PHE A 61 -1.73 -8.39 1.33
C PHE A 61 -1.34 -6.97 0.92
N LEU A 62 -2.29 -6.24 0.34
CA LEU A 62 -2.17 -4.81 0.12
C LEU A 62 -2.77 -4.09 1.33
N LEU A 63 -1.92 -3.37 2.06
CA LEU A 63 -2.30 -2.47 3.14
C LEU A 63 -2.25 -1.04 2.61
N TYR A 64 -3.31 -0.28 2.85
CA TYR A 64 -3.34 1.12 2.47
C TYR A 64 -4.01 1.97 3.54
N SER A 65 -3.53 3.20 3.63
CA SER A 65 -4.12 4.25 4.43
C SER A 65 -3.99 5.55 3.66
N GLY A 66 -5.10 6.26 3.49
CA GLY A 66 -5.02 7.66 3.13
C GLY A 66 -6.11 8.45 3.85
N HIS A 67 -6.03 9.76 3.69
CA HIS A 67 -6.88 10.69 4.38
C HIS A 67 -8.27 10.69 3.73
N GLU A 68 -9.33 10.52 4.52
CA GLU A 68 -10.65 10.97 4.10
C GLU A 68 -10.53 12.49 4.00
N GLU A 69 -10.50 13.04 2.78
CA GLU A 69 -10.82 14.46 2.62
C GLU A 69 -12.22 14.64 3.22
N GLU A 70 -12.31 15.27 4.40
CA GLU A 70 -13.55 15.88 4.82
C GLU A 70 -13.99 16.78 3.66
N MET A 71 -15.17 16.47 3.11
CA MET A 71 -15.72 17.12 1.93
C MET A 71 -15.50 18.63 2.02
N PRO A 72 -15.11 19.32 0.93
CA PRO A 72 -14.95 20.77 0.96
C PRO A 72 -16.27 21.34 1.47
N HIS A 73 -16.21 22.05 2.61
CA HIS A 73 -17.35 22.75 3.14
C HIS A 73 -17.94 23.58 1.99
N ILE A 74 -19.15 23.23 1.56
CA ILE A 74 -19.95 24.10 0.73
C ILE A 74 -20.21 25.34 1.58
N HIS A 75 -19.36 26.36 1.43
CA HIS A 75 -19.65 27.67 1.95
C HIS A 75 -20.70 28.25 1.02
N GLU A 76 -21.98 28.00 1.33
CA GLU A 76 -23.08 28.76 0.75
C GLU A 76 -22.82 30.24 1.04
N GLU A 77 -22.83 31.05 -0.02
CA GLU A 77 -22.96 32.50 0.09
C GLU A 77 -24.20 32.83 0.92
N LEU A 78 -23.99 33.52 2.03
CA LEU A 78 -25.04 34.33 2.64
C LEU A 78 -24.52 35.77 2.76
N HIS A 79 -25.00 36.57 1.80
CA HIS A 79 -25.17 38.02 1.78
C HIS A 79 -24.00 38.91 1.36
#